data_AF-A0A3R7YF73-F1
#
_entry.id   AF-A0A3R7YF73-F1
#
_cell.length_a   1.000
_cell.length_b   1.000
_cell.length_c   1.000
_cell.angle_alpha   90.00
_cell.angle_beta   90.00
_cell.angle_gamma   90.00
#
_symmetry.space_group_name_H-M   'P 1'
#
loop_
_entity.id
_entity.type
_entity.pdbx_description
1 polymer ?
#
loop_
_entity_poly.entity_id
_entity_poly.type
_entity_poly.pdbx_seq_one_letter_code
_entity_poly.pdbx_strand_id
1 'polypeptide(L)' 'MTIEESAFHVIKKKKDGIYQNELWKELEIDSRKCSRIISKLLEEGLVTRESAVSNGSRTYLIKANTQTQPSY' A
#
# COMPACT_ATOMS: atom_id res chain seq x y z
N MET A 1 17.38 4.50 2.02
CA MET A 1 15.91 4.42 2.12
C MET A 1 15.44 3.26 1.27
N THR A 2 14.71 2.30 1.83
CA THR A 2 14.16 1.17 1.06
C THR A 2 12.86 1.59 0.37
N ILE A 3 12.53 0.88 -0.71
CA ILE A 3 11.28 1.10 -1.46
C ILE A 3 10.06 0.79 -0.58
N GLU A 4 10.20 -0.17 0.34
CA GLU A 4 9.19 -0.53 1.34
C GLU A 4 8.73 0.68 2.16
N GLU A 5 9.69 1.42 2.73
CA GLU A 5 9.40 2.61 3.53
C GLU A 5 8.77 3.73 2.69
N SER A 6 9.24 3.92 1.45
CA SER A 6 8.66 4.92 0.55
C SER A 6 7.21 4.57 0.20
N ALA A 7 6.95 3.30 -0.09
CA ALA A 7 5.60 2.82 -0.36
C ALA A 7 4.68 3.02 0.85
N PHE A 8 5.14 2.62 2.04
CA PHE A 8 4.38 2.82 3.27
C PHE A 8 4.11 4.29 3.53
N HIS A 9 5.10 5.16 3.31
CA HIS A 9 4.94 6.61 3.45
C HIS A 9 3.88 7.15 2.48
N VAL A 10 3.91 6.74 1.22
CA VAL A 10 2.92 7.13 0.20
C VAL A 10 1.52 6.69 0.60
N ILE A 11 1.34 5.42 0.98
CA ILE A 11 0.05 4.89 1.43
C ILE A 11 -0.43 5.65 2.67
N LYS A 12 0.45 5.94 3.64
CA LYS A 12 0.13 6.69 4.87
C LYS A 12 -0.26 8.13 4.58
N LYS A 13 0.33 8.76 3.57
CA LYS A 13 0.01 10.13 3.13
C LYS A 13 -1.38 10.19 2.48
N LYS A 14 -1.81 9.10 1.83
CA LYS A 14 -3.13 8.96 1.18
C LYS A 14 -4.11 8.25 2.13
N LYS A 15 -4.76 9.03 3.02
CA LYS A 15 -5.79 8.52 3.95
C LYS A 15 -6.96 7.79 3.27
N ASP A 16 -7.27 8.17 2.03
CA ASP A 16 -8.33 7.54 1.24
C ASP A 16 -7.97 6.11 0.77
N GLY A 17 -6.69 5.75 0.90
CA GLY A 17 -6.11 4.56 0.29
C GLY A 17 -5.60 4.83 -1.13
N ILE A 18 -4.83 3.88 -1.64
CA ILE A 18 -4.22 3.92 -2.96
C ILE A 18 -4.38 2.57 -3.63
N TYR A 19 -4.79 2.57 -4.91
CA TYR A 19 -4.93 1.33 -5.66
C TYR A 19 -3.56 0.70 -5.89
N GLN A 20 -3.46 -0.62 -5.81
CA GLN A 20 -2.23 -1.34 -6.11
C GLN A 20 -1.69 -0.95 -7.48
N ASN A 21 -2.57 -0.81 -8.48
CA ASN A 21 -2.22 -0.35 -9.83
C ASN A 21 -1.61 1.05 -9.90
N GLU A 22 -2.09 1.96 -9.05
CA GLU A 22 -1.61 3.33 -8.96
C GLU A 22 -0.31 3.40 -8.14
N LEU A 23 -0.22 2.61 -7.06
CA LEU A 23 0.89 2.62 -6.12
C LEU A 23 2.22 2.29 -6.80
N TRP A 24 2.27 1.23 -7.61
CA TRP A 24 3.52 0.87 -8.30
C TRP A 24 3.89 1.87 -9.41
N LYS A 25 2.90 2.53 -10.02
CA LYS A 25 3.14 3.62 -10.98
C LYS A 25 3.67 4.87 -10.29
N GLU A 26 3.08 5.26 -9.16
CA GLU A 26 3.49 6.45 -8.39
C GLU A 26 4.89 6.28 -7.78
N LEU A 27 5.27 5.05 -7.43
CA LEU A 27 6.59 4.71 -6.90
C LEU A 27 7.61 4.33 -8.00
N GLU A 28 7.19 4.31 -9.27
CA GLU A 28 8.01 3.84 -10.41
C GLU A 28 8.67 2.46 -10.16
N ILE A 29 7.90 1.52 -9.60
CA ILE A 29 8.38 0.17 -9.27
C ILE A 29 7.62 -0.93 -10.01
N ASP A 30 8.22 -2.12 -9.99
CA ASP A 30 7.62 -3.33 -10.55
C ASP A 30 6.44 -3.80 -9.70
N SER A 31 5.34 -4.25 -10.34
CA SER A 31 4.16 -4.83 -9.66
C SER A 31 4.55 -5.97 -8.70
N ARG A 32 5.58 -6.76 -9.04
CA ARG A 32 6.13 -7.82 -8.16
C ARG A 32 6.71 -7.28 -6.86
N LYS A 33 7.44 -6.15 -6.92
CA LYS A 33 7.97 -5.49 -5.72
C LYS A 33 6.84 -4.90 -4.89
N CYS A 34 5.90 -4.21 -5.54
CA CYS A 34 4.73 -3.64 -4.89
C CYS A 34 3.92 -4.70 -4.12
N SER A 35 3.67 -5.87 -4.73
CA SER A 35 2.97 -6.95 -4.06
C SER A 35 3.72 -7.50 -2.84
N ARG A 36 5.06 -7.63 -2.91
CA ARG A 36 5.88 -8.05 -1.75
C ARG A 36 5.78 -7.07 -0.60
N ILE A 37 5.88 -5.77 -0.89
CA ILE A 37 5.80 -4.71 0.12
C ILE A 37 4.43 -4.73 0.79
N ILE A 38 3.35 -4.80 -0.01
CA ILE A 38 1.98 -4.88 0.52
C ILE A 38 1.80 -6.13 1.38
N SER A 39 2.25 -7.31 0.91
CA SER A 39 2.13 -8.55 1.71
C SER A 39 2.80 -8.40 3.07
N LYS A 40 4.02 -7.87 3.12
CA LYS A 40 4.76 -7.69 4.37
C LYS A 40 4.07 -6.71 5.32
N LEU A 41 3.66 -5.55 4.80
CA LEU A 41 2.91 -4.56 5.58
C LEU A 41 1.54 -5.08 6.04
N LEU A 42 0.91 -5.95 5.26
CA LEU A 42 -0.36 -6.59 5.58
C LEU A 42 -0.19 -7.66 6.66
N GLU A 43 0.89 -8.43 6.60
CA GLU A 43 1.29 -9.39 7.65
C GLU A 43 1.61 -8.67 8.97
N GLU A 44 2.26 -7.50 8.91
CA GLU A 44 2.53 -6.64 10.08
C GLU A 44 1.29 -5.87 10.57
N GLY A 45 0.16 -5.92 9.85
CA GLY A 45 -1.07 -5.20 10.22
C GLY A 45 -0.99 -3.67 10.04
N LEU A 46 0.04 -3.19 9.34
CA LEU A 46 0.29 -1.78 9.05
C LEU A 46 -0.58 -1.24 7.90
N VAL A 47 -0.99 -2.11 6.98
CA VAL A 47 -1.88 -1.77 5.86
C VAL A 47 -2.97 -2.83 5.69
N THR A 48 -4.06 -2.44 5.04
CA THR A 48 -5.17 -3.32 4.65
C THR A 48 -5.34 -3.28 3.14
N ARG A 49 -5.73 -4.41 2.54
CA ARG A 49 -6.11 -4.49 1.13
C ARG A 49 -7.59 -4.82 1.02
N GLU A 50 -8.30 -4.07 0.21
CA GLU A 50 -9.72 -4.24 -0.05
C GLU A 50 -9.92 -4.43 -1.55
N SER A 51 -10.68 -5.44 -1.94
CA SER A 51 -11.00 -5.67 -3.35
C SER A 51 -11.84 -4.51 -3.87
N ALA A 52 -11.33 -3.79 -4.86
CA ALA A 52 -11.96 -2.60 -5.41
C ALA A 52 -11.95 -2.64 -6.94
N VAL A 53 -12.78 -1.85 -7.59
CA VAL A 53 -12.81 -1.74 -9.05
C VAL A 53 -12.31 -0.36 -9.41
N SER A 54 -11.19 -0.30 -10.15
CA SER A 54 -10.64 0.94 -10.68
C SER A 54 -10.75 0.89 -12.19
N ASN A 55 -11.51 1.83 -12.76
CA ASN A 55 -11.71 1.97 -14.20
C ASN A 55 -12.13 0.66 -14.93
N GLY A 56 -13.06 -0.09 -14.32
CA GLY A 56 -13.57 -1.36 -14.88
C GLY A 56 -12.67 -2.59 -14.66
N SER A 57 -11.47 -2.40 -14.11
CA SER A 57 -10.55 -3.49 -13.77
C SER A 57 -10.61 -3.79 -12.27
N ARG A 58 -10.74 -5.07 -11.92
CA ARG A 58 -10.58 -5.52 -10.52
C ARG A 58 -9.16 -5.23 -10.07
N THR A 59 -9.03 -4.45 -9.01
CA THR A 59 -7.77 -4.11 -8.38
C THR A 59 -7.92 -4.21 -6.86
N TYR A 60 -6.86 -3.90 -6.13
CA TYR A 60 -6.88 -3.87 -4.68
C TYR A 60 -6.61 -2.45 -4.21
N LEU A 61 -7.53 -1.91 -3.44
CA LEU A 61 -7.35 -0.64 -2.74
C LEU A 61 -6.55 -0.92 -1.46
N ILE A 62 -5.39 -0.29 -1.33
CA ILE A 62 -4.50 -0.43 -0.20
C ILE A 62 -4.68 0.77 0.71
N LYS A 63 -5.09 0.55 1.95
CA LYS A 63 -5.29 1.59 2.97
C LYS A 63 -4.25 1.43 4.07
N ALA A 64 -3.59 2.52 4.45
CA ALA A 64 -2.73 2.49 5.63
C ALA A 64 -3.62 2.37 6.87
N ASN A 65 -3.34 1.37 7.71
CA ASN A 65 -3.91 1.33 9.03
C ASN A 65 -3.16 2.39 9.85
N THR A 66 -3.77 3.56 10.06
CA THR A 66 -3.17 4.63 10.87
C THR A 66 -3.16 4.31 12.37
N GLN A 67 -3.31 3.04 12.77
CA GLN A 67 -2.84 2.57 14.06
C GLN A 67 -1.31 2.66 14.08
N THR A 68 -0.82 3.88 14.26
CA THR A 68 0.47 4.13 14.89
C THR A 68 0.54 3.18 16.08
N GLN A 69 1.49 2.25 16.07
CA GLN A 69 2.02 1.70 17.30
C GLN A 69 3.05 2.70 17.81
N PRO A 70 2.72 3.58 18.77
CA PRO A 70 3.74 4.04 19.70
C PRO A 70 3.96 2.88 20.68
N SER A 71 4.91 2.00 20.40
CA SER A 71 5.49 1.17 21.45
C SER A 71 6.44 2.07 22.24
N TYR A 72 5.92 2.56 23.37
CA TYR A 72 6.65 3.28 24.41
C TYR A 72 7.71 2.38 25.08
#